data_AF-A0A183U688-F1
#
_entry.id   AF-A0A183U688-F1
#
_cell.length_a   1.000
_cell.length_b   1.000
_cell.length_c   1.000
_cell.angle_alpha   90.00
_cell.angle_beta   90.00
_cell.angle_gamma   90.00
#
_symmetry.space_group_name_H-M   'P 1'
#
loop_
_entity.id
_entity.type
_entity.pdbx_description
1 polymer ?
#
loop_
_entity_poly.entity_id
_entity_poly.type
_entity_poly.pdbx_seq_one_letter_code
_entity_poly.pdbx_strand_id
1 'polypeptide(L)'
;MSLKQALIYNLASASTCFAGFVIGVIVGEINRNFGQFIFALAGGMFLYISLAGMLAEINKKAEEEMKRNLRAGVNMMLLQTAGLATGLIIMYLFAEYGSMISF
;
A
#
# COMPACT_ATOMS: atom_id res chain seq x y z
N MET A 1 -2.67 -18.43 12.89
CA MET A 1 -2.43 -18.72 11.46
C MET A 1 -1.23 -19.64 11.35
N SER A 2 -1.32 -20.75 10.62
CA SER A 2 -0.13 -21.54 10.32
C SER A 2 0.68 -20.89 9.20
N LEU A 3 2.00 -21.10 9.18
CA LEU A 3 2.90 -20.53 8.16
C LEU A 3 2.47 -20.92 6.73
N LYS A 4 1.97 -22.15 6.55
CA LYS A 4 1.43 -22.62 5.27
C LYS A 4 0.21 -21.82 4.83
N GLN A 5 -0.71 -21.50 5.74
CA GLN A 5 -1.89 -20.68 5.41
C GLN A 5 -1.49 -19.25 5.03
N ALA A 6 -0.56 -18.63 5.76
CA ALA A 6 -0.09 -17.29 5.45
C ALA A 6 0.50 -17.19 4.03
N LEU A 7 1.28 -18.19 3.63
CA LEU A 7 1.85 -18.27 2.28
C LEU A 7 0.76 -18.46 1.21
N ILE A 8 -0.22 -19.34 1.44
CA ILE A 8 -1.32 -19.55 0.49
C ILE A 8 -2.16 -18.28 0.32
N TYR A 9 -2.48 -17.56 1.40
CA TYR A 9 -3.23 -16.31 1.32
C TYR A 9 -2.46 -15.20 0.59
N ASN A 10 -1.14 -15.09 0.82
CA ASN A 10 -0.29 -14.15 0.10
C ASN A 10 -0.23 -14.50 -1.41
N LEU A 11 -0.09 -15.79 -1.74
CA LEU A 11 -0.11 -16.21 -3.13
C LEU A 11 -1.45 -15.93 -3.81
N ALA A 12 -2.57 -16.18 -3.13
CA ALA A 12 -3.91 -15.91 -3.64
C ALA A 12 -4.18 -14.41 -3.84
N SER A 13 -3.67 -13.54 -2.95
CA SER A 13 -3.79 -12.09 -3.16
C SER A 13 -2.90 -11.62 -4.31
N ALA A 14 -1.68 -12.14 -4.44
CA ALA A 14 -0.77 -11.85 -5.54
C ALA A 14 -1.34 -12.28 -6.89
N SER A 15 -1.95 -13.47 -6.99
CA SER A 15 -2.59 -13.92 -8.23
C SER A 15 -3.76 -13.03 -8.65
N THR A 16 -4.55 -12.57 -7.68
CA THR A 16 -5.68 -11.66 -7.94
C THR A 16 -5.18 -10.28 -8.39
N CYS A 17 -4.09 -9.79 -7.81
CA CYS A 17 -3.43 -8.55 -8.24
C CYS A 17 -2.92 -8.67 -9.69
N PHE A 18 -2.28 -9.78 -10.04
CA PHE A 18 -1.80 -10.03 -11.40
C PHE A 18 -2.96 -10.08 -12.42
N ALA A 19 -4.07 -10.76 -12.08
CA ALA A 19 -5.26 -10.77 -12.92
C ALA A 19 -5.84 -9.36 -13.11
N GLY A 20 -5.92 -8.56 -12.03
CA GLY A 20 -6.35 -7.16 -12.09
C GLY A 20 -5.45 -6.29 -12.96
N PHE A 21 -4.13 -6.51 -12.92
CA PHE A 21 -3.17 -5.83 -13.79
C PHE A 21 -3.40 -6.13 -15.27
N VAL A 22 -3.54 -7.41 -15.64
CA VAL A 22 -3.79 -7.82 -17.04
C VAL A 22 -5.08 -7.19 -17.57
N ILE A 23 -6.16 -7.25 -16.79
CA ILE A 23 -7.45 -6.63 -17.16
C ILE A 23 -7.29 -5.11 -17.28
N GLY A 24 -6.61 -4.47 -16.34
CA GLY A 24 -6.38 -3.03 -16.32
C GLY A 24 -5.63 -2.53 -17.56
N VAL A 25 -4.61 -3.25 -18.00
CA VAL A 25 -3.85 -2.93 -19.23
C VAL A 25 -4.73 -3.06 -20.47
N ILE A 26 -5.41 -4.20 -20.63
CA ILE A 26 -6.26 -4.44 -21.82
C ILE A 26 -7.35 -3.37 -21.93
N VAL A 27 -8.05 -3.06 -20.82
CA VAL A 27 -9.13 -2.06 -20.84
C VAL A 27 -8.57 -0.64 -21.03
N GLY A 28 -7.38 -0.35 -20.48
CA GLY A 28 -6.70 0.93 -20.67
C GLY A 28 -6.31 1.21 -22.13
N GLU A 29 -5.98 0.17 -22.90
CA GLU A 29 -5.63 0.29 -24.33
C GLU A 29 -6.83 0.46 -25.25
N ILE A 30 -8.00 -0.11 -24.89
CA ILE A 30 -9.22 -0.05 -25.74
C ILE A 30 -9.70 1.39 -25.96
N ASN A 31 -9.62 2.24 -24.93
CA ASN A 31 -10.04 3.64 -25.03
C ASN A 31 -9.35 4.48 -23.95
N ARG A 32 -8.70 5.57 -24.37
CA ARG A 32 -7.91 6.46 -23.52
C ARG A 32 -8.69 7.02 -22.32
N ASN A 33 -9.99 7.23 -22.48
CA ASN A 33 -10.88 7.70 -21.40
C ASN A 33 -11.08 6.66 -20.29
N PHE A 34 -11.16 5.37 -20.62
CA PHE A 34 -11.31 4.30 -19.61
C PHE A 34 -10.05 4.15 -18.76
N GLY A 35 -8.87 4.34 -19.35
CA GLY A 35 -7.62 4.37 -18.61
C GLY A 35 -7.63 5.39 -17.47
N GLN A 36 -8.10 6.61 -17.73
CA GLN A 36 -8.18 7.65 -16.68
C GLN A 36 -9.14 7.27 -15.54
N PHE A 37 -10.30 6.69 -15.85
CA PHE A 37 -11.23 6.21 -14.80
C PHE A 37 -10.64 5.07 -13.98
N ILE A 38 -9.92 4.14 -14.61
CA ILE A 38 -9.25 3.03 -13.93
C ILE A 38 -8.14 3.57 -13.01
N PHE A 39 -7.30 4.50 -13.49
CA PHE A 39 -6.26 5.11 -12.66
C PHE A 39 -6.85 5.91 -11.50
N ALA A 40 -7.92 6.67 -11.72
CA ALA A 40 -8.61 7.41 -10.65
C ALA A 40 -9.20 6.45 -9.59
N LEU A 41 -9.84 5.37 -10.02
CA LEU A 41 -10.38 4.36 -9.13
C LEU A 41 -9.29 3.61 -8.37
N ALA A 42 -8.22 3.19 -9.05
CA ALA A 42 -7.09 2.51 -8.43
C ALA A 42 -6.37 3.39 -7.40
N GLY A 43 -6.12 4.66 -7.74
CA GLY A 43 -5.56 5.65 -6.81
C GLY A 43 -6.47 5.91 -5.61
N GLY A 44 -7.78 6.05 -5.84
CA GLY A 44 -8.77 6.20 -4.78
C GLY A 44 -8.81 4.99 -3.83
N MET A 45 -8.79 3.77 -4.38
CA MET A 45 -8.74 2.54 -3.60
C MET A 45 -7.44 2.42 -2.79
N PHE A 46 -6.30 2.80 -3.37
CA PHE A 46 -5.02 2.81 -2.67
C PHE A 46 -5.04 3.77 -1.46
N LEU A 47 -5.60 4.97 -1.62
CA LEU A 47 -5.81 5.92 -0.52
C LEU A 47 -6.78 5.37 0.54
N TYR A 48 -7.89 4.77 0.11
CA TYR A 48 -8.87 4.16 1.02
C TYR A 48 -8.25 3.06 1.88
N ILE A 49 -7.53 2.11 1.26
CA ILE A 49 -6.85 1.02 1.97
C ILE A 49 -5.80 1.56 2.94
N SER A 50 -5.04 2.58 2.51
CA SER A 50 -3.98 3.17 3.34
C SER A 50 -4.54 3.90 4.57
N LEU A 51 -5.59 4.70 4.39
CA LEU A 51 -6.18 5.51 5.47
C LEU A 51 -7.10 4.71 6.38
N ALA A 52 -8.05 3.96 5.82
CA ALA A 52 -9.09 3.27 6.58
C ALA A 52 -8.64 1.89 7.07
N GLY A 53 -7.80 1.20 6.31
CA GLY A 53 -7.30 -0.13 6.64
C GLY A 53 -6.01 -0.08 7.45
N MET A 54 -4.90 0.21 6.77
CA MET A 54 -3.56 0.08 7.35
C MET A 54 -3.31 1.06 8.49
N LEU A 55 -3.58 2.36 8.28
CA LEU A 55 -3.30 3.38 9.29
C LEU A 55 -4.14 3.18 10.56
N ALA A 56 -5.41 2.79 10.41
CA ALA A 56 -6.27 2.44 11.54
C ALA A 56 -5.75 1.22 12.33
N GLU A 57 -5.32 0.16 11.64
CA GLU A 57 -4.76 -1.02 12.29
C GLU A 57 -3.44 -0.72 13.02
N ILE A 58 -2.58 0.08 12.40
CA ILE A 58 -1.28 0.49 12.95
C ILE A 58 -1.46 1.36 14.20
N ASN A 59 -2.39 2.32 14.16
CA ASN A 59 -2.72 3.17 15.32
C ASN A 59 -3.31 2.36 16.47
N LYS A 60 -4.19 1.39 16.18
CA LYS A 60 -4.76 0.50 17.19
C LYS A 60 -3.66 -0.31 17.91
N LYS A 61 -2.71 -0.87 17.15
CA LYS A 61 -1.56 -1.60 17.72
C LYS A 61 -0.66 -0.68 18.55
N ALA A 62 -0.43 0.56 18.11
CA ALA A 62 0.35 1.54 18.87
C ALA A 62 -0.32 1.89 20.21
N GLU A 63 -1.65 2.08 20.22
CA GLU A 63 -2.40 2.40 21.43
C GLU A 63 -2.39 1.23 22.44
N GLU A 64 -2.54 0.00 21.95
CA GLU A 64 -2.43 -1.22 22.77
C GLU A 64 -1.04 -1.35 23.42
N GLU A 65 0.03 -1.07 22.68
CA GLU A 65 1.41 -1.08 23.19
C GLU A 65 1.67 0.08 24.17
N MET A 66 1.12 1.26 23.91
CA MET A 66 1.25 2.43 24.78
C MET A 66 0.58 2.21 26.14
N LYS A 67 -0.59 1.55 26.17
CA LYS A 67 -1.28 1.18 27.42
C LYS A 67 -0.47 0.19 28.26
N ARG A 68 0.35 -0.66 27.63
CA ARG A 68 1.19 -1.64 28.32
C ARG A 68 2.51 -1.01 28.80
N ASN A 69 3.17 -0.22 27.95
CA ASN A 69 4.44 0.43 28.25
C ASN A 69 4.60 1.73 27.47
N LEU A 70 4.65 2.86 28.18
CA LEU A 70 4.70 4.19 27.59
C LEU A 70 5.93 4.41 26.69
N ARG A 71 7.10 3.89 27.09
CA ARG A 71 8.34 4.01 26.28
C ARG A 71 8.26 3.19 25.00
N ALA A 72 7.66 2.00 25.06
CA ALA A 72 7.48 1.15 23.89
C ALA A 72 6.50 1.76 22.88
N GLY A 73 5.39 2.33 23.36
CA GLY A 73 4.41 3.04 22.52
C GLY A 73 5.01 4.25 21.81
N VAL A 74 5.78 5.08 22.51
CA VAL A 74 6.47 6.23 21.90
C VAL A 74 7.49 5.79 20.85
N ASN A 75 8.28 4.76 21.12
CA ASN A 75 9.20 4.21 20.12
C ASN A 75 8.47 3.68 18.88
N MET A 76 7.31 3.03 19.05
CA MET A 76 6.48 2.59 17.94
C MET A 76 5.93 3.76 17.11
N MET A 77 5.44 4.82 17.75
CA MET A 77 4.96 6.02 17.04
C MET A 77 6.06 6.70 16.22
N LEU A 78 7.26 6.82 16.79
CA LEU A 78 8.44 7.35 16.09
C LEU A 78 8.80 6.48 14.89
N LEU A 79 8.81 5.15 15.07
CA LEU A 79 9.10 4.21 13.98
C LEU A 79 8.04 4.26 12.87
N GLN A 80 6.76 4.42 13.22
CA GLN A 80 5.67 4.56 12.26
C GLN A 80 5.78 5.86 11.46
N THR A 81 6.05 6.98 12.14
CA THR A 81 6.25 8.28 11.49
C THR A 81 7.46 8.25 10.57
N ALA A 82 8.56 7.65 11.02
CA ALA A 82 9.75 7.44 10.19
C ALA A 82 9.44 6.56 8.98
N GLY A 83 8.72 5.45 9.15
CA GLY A 83 8.32 4.56 8.06
C GLY A 83 7.42 5.25 7.03
N LEU A 84 6.46 6.06 7.47
CA LEU A 84 5.60 6.87 6.58
C LEU A 84 6.42 7.92 5.82
N ALA A 85 7.34 8.62 6.51
CA ALA A 85 8.22 9.60 5.88
C ALA A 85 9.16 8.95 4.86
N THR A 86 9.77 7.82 5.20
CA THR A 86 10.62 7.05 4.27
C THR A 86 9.82 6.57 3.07
N GLY A 87 8.61 6.03 3.28
CA GLY A 87 7.72 5.62 2.18
C GLY A 87 7.35 6.77 1.25
N LEU A 88 7.05 7.95 1.81
CA LEU A 88 6.76 9.16 1.04
C LEU A 88 7.98 9.59 0.22
N ILE A 89 9.18 9.60 0.82
CA ILE A 89 10.42 9.95 0.12
C ILE A 89 10.69 8.98 -1.03
N ILE A 90 10.54 7.66 -0.81
CA ILE A 90 10.75 6.66 -1.87
C ILE A 90 9.74 6.86 -3.02
N MET A 91 8.46 7.07 -2.71
CA MET A 91 7.44 7.33 -3.74
C MET A 91 7.70 8.64 -4.49
N TYR A 92 8.18 9.68 -3.81
CA TYR A 92 8.58 10.94 -4.43
C TYR A 92 9.78 10.73 -5.37
N LEU A 93 10.80 9.98 -4.95
CA LEU A 93 11.95 9.66 -5.80
C LEU A 93 11.53 8.86 -7.04
N PHE A 94 10.60 7.91 -6.91
CA PHE A 94 10.05 7.19 -8.07
C PHE A 94 9.28 8.11 -9.02
N ALA A 95 8.52 9.07 -8.50
CA ALA A 95 7.78 10.02 -9.33
C ALA A 95 8.73 10.94 -10.11
N GLU A 96 9.80 11.44 -9.47
CA GLU A 96 10.75 12.35 -10.09
C GLU A 96 11.70 11.63 -11.06
N TYR A 97 12.35 10.56 -10.59
CA TYR A 97 13.41 9.86 -11.33
C TYR A 97 12.89 8.68 -12.16
N GLY A 98 11.62 8.30 -12.03
CA GLY A 98 11.03 7.21 -12.82
C GLY A 98 11.09 7.45 -14.32
N SER A 99 11.08 8.71 -14.76
CA SER A 99 11.24 9.09 -16.17
C SER A 99 12.63 8.80 -16.74
N MET A 100 13.67 8.70 -15.89
CA MET A 100 15.04 8.35 -16.30
C MET A 100 15.27 6.83 -16.41
N ILE A 101 14.28 6.01 -16.04
CA ILE A 101 14.35 4.53 -16.09
C ILE A 101 13.68 3.99 -17.38
N SER A 102 13.55 4.81 -18.43
CA SER A 102 13.07 4.36 -19.73
C SER A 102 14.18 3.58 -20.47
N PHE A 103 13.96 2.27 -20.64
CA PHE A 103 14.67 1.44 -21.62
C PHE A 103 14.01 1.53 -22.99
#